data_AF-A0A9D8IVP7-F1
#
_entry.id   AF-A0A9D8IVP7-F1
#
_cell.length_a   1.000
_cell.length_b   1.000
_cell.length_c   1.000
_cell.angle_alpha   90.00
_cell.angle_beta   90.00
_cell.angle_gamma   90.00
#
_symmetry.space_group_name_H-M   'P 1'
#
loop_
_entity.id
_entity.type
_entity.pdbx_description
1 polymer ?
#
loop_
_entity_poly.entity_id
_entity_poly.type
_entity_poly.pdbx_seq_one_letter_code
_entity_poly.pdbx_strand_id
1 'polypeptide(L)'
;MIKLCDIDQSAKEKLPPKCQDKSGIGVHYIDAFIKPMNKSLEDGTRVSCKRKGLKITLAIGEKKGEGLMRRLEVSEDPVAMFAAALEEAAAAAGVKLKMTDSEILIGM
;
A
#
# COMPACT_ATOMS: atom_id res chain seq x y z
N MET A 1 5.36 11.41 -13.16
CA MET A 1 4.66 10.35 -12.40
C MET A 1 4.68 9.12 -13.29
N ILE A 2 5.18 8.00 -12.80
CA ILE A 2 5.30 6.72 -13.51
C ILE A 2 4.16 5.81 -13.02
N LYS A 3 3.51 5.12 -13.95
CA LYS A 3 2.51 4.11 -13.61
C LYS A 3 3.22 2.94 -12.93
N LEU A 4 2.92 2.72 -11.65
CA LEU A 4 3.29 1.50 -10.96
C LEU A 4 2.40 0.39 -11.49
N CYS A 5 1.19 0.23 -10.97
CA CYS A 5 0.28 -0.86 -11.36
C CYS A 5 -1.13 -0.35 -11.54
N ASP A 6 -1.95 -1.10 -12.27
CA ASP A 6 -3.39 -1.02 -12.07
C ASP A 6 -3.74 -1.47 -10.65
N ILE A 7 -4.62 -0.73 -10.00
CA ILE A 7 -5.28 -1.14 -8.78
C ILE A 7 -6.20 -2.30 -9.18
N ASP A 8 -5.92 -3.47 -8.62
CA ASP A 8 -6.80 -4.62 -8.75
C ASP A 8 -8.11 -4.26 -8.06
N GLN A 9 -9.14 -3.84 -8.82
CA GLN A 9 -10.45 -3.50 -8.27
C GLN A 9 -11.09 -4.72 -7.58
N SER A 10 -10.70 -5.93 -7.98
CA SER A 10 -11.03 -7.19 -7.33
C SER A 10 -10.40 -7.36 -5.94
N ALA A 11 -9.42 -6.52 -5.55
CA ALA A 11 -8.95 -6.44 -4.16
C ALA A 11 -10.04 -5.87 -3.25
N LYS A 12 -10.88 -4.93 -3.74
CA LYS A 12 -12.05 -4.45 -2.99
C LYS A 12 -13.10 -5.55 -2.85
N GLU A 13 -13.23 -6.44 -3.83
CA GLU A 13 -14.15 -7.59 -3.76
C GLU A 13 -13.65 -8.70 -2.82
N LYS A 14 -12.33 -8.77 -2.59
CA LYS A 14 -11.72 -9.63 -1.57
C LYS A 14 -11.77 -9.08 -0.15
N LEU A 15 -12.33 -7.87 0.06
CA LEU A 15 -12.73 -7.44 1.40
C LEU A 15 -13.98 -8.22 1.78
N PRO A 16 -13.92 -9.14 2.77
CA PRO A 16 -15.15 -9.72 3.29
C PRO A 16 -16.02 -8.59 3.87
N PRO A 17 -17.35 -8.58 3.62
CA PRO A 17 -18.27 -7.54 4.11
C PRO A 17 -18.35 -7.46 5.65
N LYS A 18 -17.79 -8.47 6.33
CA LYS A 18 -17.46 -8.43 7.74
C LYS A 18 -15.97 -8.64 7.86
N CYS A 19 -15.25 -7.61 8.31
CA CYS A 19 -13.87 -7.71 8.77
C CYS A 19 -13.79 -8.81 9.86
N GLN A 20 -13.65 -10.07 9.46
CA GLN A 20 -13.53 -11.25 10.33
C GLN A 20 -12.08 -11.55 10.70
N ASP A 21 -11.17 -10.64 10.37
CA ASP A 21 -9.80 -10.73 10.81
C ASP A 21 -9.75 -10.38 12.31
N LYS A 22 -9.28 -11.30 13.17
CA LYS A 22 -9.18 -11.07 14.63
C LYS A 22 -8.42 -9.80 15.00
N SER A 23 -7.62 -9.24 14.07
CA SER A 23 -6.88 -7.98 14.25
C SER A 23 -7.65 -6.72 13.83
N GLY A 24 -8.73 -6.84 13.05
CA GLY A 24 -9.52 -5.69 12.58
C GLY A 24 -8.80 -4.77 11.59
N ILE A 25 -7.67 -5.20 11.01
CA ILE A 25 -6.83 -4.39 10.09
C ILE A 25 -6.93 -4.82 8.62
N GLY A 26 -7.77 -5.80 8.29
CA GLY A 26 -7.95 -6.25 6.90
C GLY A 26 -6.69 -6.84 6.26
N VAL A 27 -6.00 -7.75 6.95
CA VAL A 27 -4.71 -8.33 6.50
C VAL A 27 -4.80 -8.90 5.08
N HIS A 28 -5.88 -9.62 4.77
CA HIS A 28 -6.10 -10.21 3.46
C HIS A 28 -6.23 -9.17 2.33
N TYR A 29 -6.89 -8.05 2.60
CA TYR A 29 -7.00 -6.94 1.66
C TYR A 29 -5.64 -6.33 1.38
N ILE A 30 -4.89 -6.01 2.45
CA ILE A 30 -3.58 -5.40 2.33
C ILE A 30 -2.63 -6.32 1.56
N ASP A 31 -2.60 -7.61 1.88
CA ASP A 31 -1.72 -8.57 1.19
C ASP A 31 -2.05 -8.67 -0.30
N ALA A 32 -3.35 -8.73 -0.64
CA ALA A 32 -3.80 -8.70 -2.03
C ALA A 32 -3.43 -7.39 -2.75
N PHE A 33 -3.46 -6.26 -2.04
CA PHE A 33 -3.14 -4.94 -2.60
C PHE A 33 -1.63 -4.74 -2.82
N ILE A 34 -0.79 -5.14 -1.86
CA ILE A 34 0.67 -4.99 -1.98
C ILE A 34 1.28 -6.00 -2.95
N LYS A 35 0.61 -7.13 -3.20
CA LYS A 35 1.10 -8.17 -4.13
C LYS A 35 1.41 -7.62 -5.53
N PRO A 36 0.48 -6.93 -6.25
CA PRO A 36 0.79 -6.34 -7.55
C PRO A 36 1.81 -5.20 -7.47
N MET A 37 1.96 -4.51 -6.33
CA MET A 37 2.97 -3.44 -6.19
C MET A 37 4.42 -3.96 -6.26
N ASN A 38 4.65 -5.25 -5.99
CA ASN A 38 5.97 -5.86 -6.04
C ASN A 38 6.38 -6.18 -7.48
N LYS A 39 6.85 -5.17 -8.22
CA LYS A 39 7.37 -5.35 -9.58
C LYS A 39 8.48 -4.37 -9.92
N SER A 40 9.20 -4.67 -10.99
CA SER A 40 10.13 -3.72 -11.60
C SER A 40 9.37 -2.81 -12.57
N LEU A 41 9.64 -1.52 -12.50
CA LEU A 41 9.20 -0.54 -13.49
C LEU A 41 9.97 -0.73 -14.81
N GLU A 42 9.45 -0.18 -15.89
CA GLU A 42 10.07 -0.24 -17.23
C GLU A 42 11.45 0.43 -17.27
N ASP A 43 11.68 1.39 -16.38
CA ASP A 43 12.96 2.08 -16.18
C ASP A 43 14.00 1.23 -15.40
N GLY A 44 13.68 -0.02 -15.06
CA GLY A 44 14.53 -0.91 -14.26
C GLY A 44 14.44 -0.67 -12.74
N THR A 45 13.76 0.39 -12.30
CA THR A 45 13.54 0.68 -10.88
C THR A 45 12.68 -0.41 -10.22
N ARG A 46 13.24 -1.08 -9.21
CA ARG A 46 12.53 -2.15 -8.49
C ARG A 46 11.60 -1.57 -7.42
N VAL A 47 10.32 -1.85 -7.52
CA VAL A 47 9.34 -1.48 -6.49
C VAL A 47 8.96 -2.71 -5.67
N SER A 48 9.01 -2.56 -4.35
CA SER A 48 8.55 -3.56 -3.41
C SER A 48 7.78 -2.93 -2.27
N CYS A 49 6.63 -3.51 -1.97
CA CYS A 49 5.81 -3.11 -0.83
C CYS A 49 5.55 -4.35 0.00
N LYS A 50 5.95 -4.31 1.27
CA LYS A 50 5.83 -5.44 2.20
C LYS A 50 5.21 -4.97 3.50
N ARG A 51 4.29 -5.77 4.02
CA ARG A 51 3.72 -5.58 5.36
C ARG A 51 4.45 -6.49 6.35
N LYS A 52 4.85 -5.95 7.50
CA LYS A 52 5.35 -6.70 8.65
C LYS A 52 4.53 -6.35 9.89
N GLY A 53 3.49 -7.14 10.15
CA GLY A 53 2.52 -6.85 11.21
C GLY A 53 1.71 -5.59 10.89
N LEU A 54 1.87 -4.55 11.71
CA LEU A 54 1.26 -3.23 11.51
C LEU A 54 2.10 -2.28 10.65
N LYS A 55 3.37 -2.60 10.39
CA LYS A 55 4.26 -1.74 9.62
C LYS A 55 4.15 -2.06 8.13
N ILE A 56 4.07 -1.02 7.30
CA ILE A 56 4.21 -1.08 5.85
C ILE A 56 5.60 -0.55 5.47
N THR A 57 6.35 -1.32 4.70
CA THR A 57 7.66 -0.93 4.17
C THR A 57 7.54 -0.82 2.66
N LEU A 58 7.77 0.38 2.14
CA LEU A 58 7.80 0.67 0.71
C LEU A 58 9.26 0.94 0.29
N ALA A 59 9.74 0.22 -0.71
CA ALA A 59 11.05 0.44 -1.32
C ALA A 59 10.90 0.59 -2.83
N ILE A 60 11.52 1.62 -3.39
CA ILE A 60 11.48 2.02 -4.79
C ILE A 60 12.94 2.29 -5.21
N GLY A 61 13.56 1.32 -5.87
CA GLY A 61 14.98 1.36 -6.18
C GLY A 61 15.82 1.45 -4.90
N GLU A 62 16.59 2.53 -4.77
CA GLU A 62 17.40 2.84 -3.58
C GLU A 62 16.62 3.61 -2.50
N LYS A 63 15.45 4.17 -2.84
CA LYS A 63 14.60 4.90 -1.90
C LYS A 63 13.79 3.90 -1.07
N LYS A 64 13.80 4.02 0.26
CA LYS A 64 13.05 3.16 1.16
C LYS A 64 12.41 3.98 2.27
N GLY A 65 11.17 3.66 2.60
CA GLY A 65 10.41 4.29 3.66
C GLY A 65 9.48 3.30 4.35
N GLU A 66 9.04 3.68 5.54
CA GLU A 66 8.21 2.86 6.39
C GLU A 66 7.06 3.71 6.93
N GLY A 67 5.88 3.12 7.05
CA GLY A 67 4.71 3.72 7.66
C GLY A 67 4.00 2.72 8.58
N LEU A 68 3.17 3.24 9.48
CA LEU A 68 2.56 2.42 10.52
C LEU A 68 1.03 2.48 10.40
N MET A 69 0.39 1.31 10.41
CA MET A 69 -1.07 1.24 10.41
C MET A 69 -1.60 1.56 11.80
N ARG A 70 -2.12 2.78 11.97
CA ARG A 70 -2.59 3.30 13.25
C ARG A 70 -4.11 3.38 13.26
N ARG A 71 -4.76 2.35 13.79
CA ARG A 71 -6.23 2.29 13.87
C ARG A 71 -6.84 3.45 14.67
N LEU A 72 -6.24 3.80 15.81
CA LEU A 72 -6.76 4.83 16.71
C LEU A 72 -6.51 6.25 16.20
N GLU A 73 -5.46 6.46 15.41
CA GLU A 73 -5.09 7.79 14.91
C GLU A 73 -5.69 8.08 13.52
N VAL A 74 -5.91 7.06 12.69
CA VAL A 74 -6.39 7.22 11.31
C VAL A 74 -7.87 6.86 11.19
N SER A 75 -8.22 5.58 11.34
CA SER A 75 -9.59 5.09 11.27
C SER A 75 -9.67 3.61 11.64
N GLU A 76 -10.86 3.14 11.98
CA GLU A 76 -11.17 1.71 12.06
C GLU A 76 -11.29 1.05 10.68
N ASP A 77 -11.44 1.83 9.62
CA ASP A 77 -11.50 1.32 8.26
C ASP A 77 -10.09 0.86 7.78
N PRO A 78 -9.94 -0.42 7.39
CA PRO A 78 -8.64 -0.97 7.01
C PRO A 78 -8.10 -0.38 5.70
N VAL A 79 -8.96 0.11 4.80
CA VAL A 79 -8.54 0.76 3.55
C VAL A 79 -7.94 2.12 3.86
N ALA A 80 -8.64 2.93 4.66
CA ALA A 80 -8.14 4.24 5.10
C ALA A 80 -6.84 4.13 5.90
N MET A 81 -6.76 3.15 6.81
CA MET A 81 -5.57 2.88 7.63
C MET A 81 -4.37 2.47 6.78
N PHE A 82 -4.59 1.61 5.79
CA PHE A 82 -3.54 1.17 4.87
C PHE A 82 -3.08 2.31 3.93
N ALA A 83 -4.02 3.10 3.40
CA ALA A 83 -3.70 4.24 2.55
C ALA A 83 -2.81 5.25 3.30
N ALA A 84 -3.17 5.61 4.54
CA ALA A 84 -2.37 6.51 5.37
C ALA A 84 -0.98 5.94 5.66
N ALA A 85 -0.87 4.65 6.02
CA ALA A 85 0.42 4.02 6.28
C ALA A 85 1.29 3.96 5.01
N LEU A 86 0.69 3.79 3.83
CA LEU A 86 1.43 3.79 2.58
C LEU A 86 1.89 5.21 2.20
N GLU A 87 1.08 6.23 2.46
CA GLU A 87 1.47 7.64 2.29
C GLU A 87 2.62 8.02 3.23
N GLU A 88 2.58 7.61 4.50
CA GLU A 88 3.70 7.76 5.44
C GLU A 88 4.98 7.09 4.88
N ALA A 89 4.86 5.84 4.41
CA ALA A 89 6.00 5.12 3.85
C ALA A 89 6.55 5.80 2.58
N ALA A 90 5.68 6.34 1.73
CA ALA A 90 6.07 7.10 0.55
C ALA A 90 6.80 8.40 0.92
N ALA A 91 6.22 9.17 1.85
CA ALA A 91 6.84 10.40 2.37
C ALA A 91 8.22 10.13 3.00
N ALA A 92 8.34 9.07 3.80
CA ALA A 92 9.59 8.65 4.41
C ALA A 92 10.64 8.20 3.38
N ALA A 93 10.21 7.59 2.27
CA ALA A 93 11.08 7.25 1.15
C ALA A 93 11.45 8.46 0.28
N GLY A 94 10.86 9.65 0.51
CA GLY A 94 11.05 10.81 -0.35
C GLY A 94 10.47 10.58 -1.76
N VAL A 95 9.33 9.90 -1.84
CA VAL A 95 8.57 9.65 -3.07
C VAL A 95 7.13 10.11 -2.88
N LYS A 96 6.49 10.56 -3.95
CA LYS A 96 5.07 10.88 -3.95
C LYS A 96 4.30 9.69 -4.51
N LEU A 97 3.50 9.02 -3.69
CA LEU A 97 2.59 7.99 -4.18
C LEU A 97 1.20 8.60 -4.38
N LYS A 98 0.59 8.38 -5.54
CA LYS A 98 -0.77 8.83 -5.83
C LYS A 98 -1.59 7.62 -6.27
N MET A 99 -2.55 7.24 -5.44
CA MET A 99 -3.57 6.25 -5.80
C MET A 99 -4.70 6.97 -6.52
N THR A 100 -5.09 6.47 -7.69
CA THR A 100 -6.32 6.88 -8.39
C THR A 100 -7.40 5.81 -8.20
N ASP A 101 -8.50 5.88 -8.94
CA ASP A 101 -9.56 4.86 -8.87
C ASP A 101 -9.16 3.51 -9.50
N SER A 102 -8.15 3.55 -10.39
CA SER A 102 -7.76 2.40 -11.21
C SER A 102 -6.25 2.16 -11.24
N GLU A 103 -5.42 3.10 -10.80
CA GLU A 103 -3.97 3.02 -10.97
C GLU A 103 -3.21 3.57 -9.77
N ILE A 104 -2.02 3.02 -9.53
CA ILE A 104 -1.06 3.57 -8.58
C ILE A 104 0.04 4.27 -9.39
N LEU A 105 0.20 5.56 -9.13
CA LEU A 105 1.22 6.41 -9.74
C LEU A 105 2.31 6.72 -8.71
N ILE A 106 3.56 6.67 -9.13
CA ILE A 106 4.72 7.09 -8.32
C ILE A 106 5.34 8.34 -8.94
N GLY A 107 5.52 9.39 -8.16
CA GLY A 107 6.37 10.54 -8.42
C GLY A 107 7.68 10.42 -7.65
N MET A 108 8.79 10.59 -8.33
CA MET A 108 10.14 10.53 -7.76
C MET A 108 10.67 11.93 -7.47
#